data_AF-A0A6G0ZMF7-F1
#
_entry.id   AF-A0A6G0ZMF7-F1
#
_cell.length_a   1.000
_cell.length_b   1.000
_cell.length_c   1.000
_cell.angle_alpha   90.00
_cell.angle_beta   90.00
_cell.angle_gamma   90.00
#
_symmetry.space_group_name_H-M   'P 1'
#
loop_
_entity.id
_entity.type
_entity.pdbx_description
1 polymer ?
#
loop_
_entity_poly.entity_id
_entity_poly.type
_entity_poly.pdbx_seq_one_letter_code
_entity_poly.pdbx_strand_id
1 'polypeptide(L)' 'PAVMCCASGKVQIPEIETPPEPLNGLIIGTDPDSNVFLESIRTFNSCFQMTSFGATETVFC' A
#
# COMPACT_ATOMS: atom_id res chain seq x y z
N PRO A 1 5.11 -13.98 20.47
CA PRO A 1 4.69 -14.35 19.09
C PRO A 1 5.81 -13.97 18.10
N ALA A 2 6.40 -14.97 17.45
CA ALA A 2 7.58 -14.80 16.60
C ALA A 2 7.26 -13.92 15.39
N VAL A 3 8.09 -12.90 15.15
CA VAL A 3 8.04 -12.05 13.96
C VAL A 3 8.43 -12.93 12.77
N MET A 4 7.45 -13.44 12.03
CA MET A 4 7.60 -14.28 10.84
C MET A 4 7.97 -13.42 9.62
N CYS A 5 9.04 -12.61 9.70
CA CYS A 5 9.52 -11.88 8.53
C CYS A 5 11.03 -11.57 8.59
N CYS A 6 11.61 -11.38 7.40
CA CYS A 6 12.98 -10.97 7.09
C CYS A 6 14.11 -11.67 7.89
N ALA A 7 14.63 -12.76 7.30
CA ALA A 7 15.81 -13.50 7.77
C ALA A 7 15.78 -13.93 9.25
N SER A 8 14.63 -14.38 9.73
CA SER A 8 14.44 -14.82 11.12
C SER A 8 14.77 -13.74 12.15
N GLY A 9 14.39 -12.48 11.87
CA GLY A 9 14.64 -11.34 12.76
C GLY A 9 16.07 -10.80 12.70
N LYS A 10 16.89 -11.26 11.75
CA LYS A 10 18.24 -10.72 11.51
C LYS A 10 18.24 -9.40 10.76
N VAL A 11 17.13 -9.06 10.11
CA VAL A 11 16.92 -7.76 9.49
C VAL A 11 16.20 -6.86 10.49
N GLN A 12 16.83 -5.75 10.83
CA GLN A 12 16.15 -4.67 11.53
C GLN A 12 15.35 -3.88 10.50
N ILE A 13 14.03 -4.01 10.56
CA ILE A 13 13.13 -3.20 9.73
C ILE A 13 13.05 -1.82 10.40
N PRO A 14 13.30 -0.72 9.68
CA PRO A 14 13.07 0.62 10.21
C PRO A 14 11.64 0.76 10.73
N GLU A 15 11.44 1.65 11.71
CA GLU A 15 10.08 1.98 12.16
C GLU A 15 9.27 2.51 10.97
N ILE A 16 8.09 1.94 10.76
CA ILE A 16 7.19 2.38 9.71
C ILE A 16 6.45 3.60 10.25
N GLU A 17 6.71 4.76 9.64
CA GLU A 17 5.99 5.99 9.99
C GLU A 17 4.49 5.81 9.74
N THR A 18 3.66 6.41 10.61
CA THR A 18 2.21 6.40 10.44
C THR A 18 1.84 7.15 9.17
N PRO A 19 1.01 6.58 8.28
CA PRO A 19 0.57 7.28 7.07
C PRO A 19 -0.21 8.56 7.42
N PRO A 20 -0.22 9.56 6.53
CA PRO A 20 -1.08 10.73 6.69
C PRO A 20 -2.57 10.38 6.51
N GLU A 21 -3.48 11.13 7.12
CA GLU A 21 -4.92 11.02 6.83
C GLU A 21 -5.25 11.61 5.45
N PRO A 22 -6.21 11.02 4.69
CA PRO A 22 -7.13 9.93 5.06
C PRO A 22 -6.56 8.50 4.89
N LEU A 23 -5.31 8.36 4.42
CA LEU A 23 -4.75 7.06 4.07
C LEU A 23 -4.60 6.14 5.29
N ASN A 24 -4.22 6.69 6.44
CA ASN A 24 -4.17 5.92 7.68
C ASN A 24 -5.55 5.34 8.04
N GLY A 25 -6.61 6.16 8.03
CA GLY A 25 -7.97 5.69 8.29
C GLY A 25 -8.45 4.59 7.34
N LEU A 26 -8.10 4.70 6.05
CA LEU A 26 -8.39 3.69 5.02
C LEU A 26 -7.63 2.37 5.25
N ILE A 27 -6.38 2.43 5.74
CA ILE A 27 -5.55 1.25 6.00
C ILE A 27 -5.96 0.52 7.28
N ILE A 28 -6.32 1.26 8.34
CA ILE A 28 -6.66 0.67 9.65
C ILE A 28 -8.15 0.30 9.79
N GLY A 29 -8.98 0.61 8.79
CA GLY A 29 -10.39 0.22 8.78
C GLY A 29 -11.33 1.17 9.53
N THR A 30 -10.90 2.39 9.85
CA THR A 30 -11.74 3.38 10.54
C THR A 30 -12.50 4.29 9.58
N ASP A 31 -12.10 4.33 8.31
CA ASP A 31 -12.79 5.09 7.28
C ASP A 31 -13.95 4.26 6.65
N PRO A 32 -15.13 4.83 6.37
CA PRO A 32 -16.23 4.12 5.70
C PRO A 32 -15.84 3.44 4.39
N ASP A 33 -14.87 3.99 3.65
CA ASP A 33 -14.42 3.48 2.35
C ASP A 33 -13.29 2.45 2.47
N SER A 34 -12.88 2.09 3.69
CA SER A 34 -11.76 1.17 3.93
C SER A 34 -11.92 -0.17 3.22
N ASN A 35 -13.15 -0.72 3.16
CA ASN A 35 -13.39 -2.00 2.48
C ASN A 35 -13.09 -1.90 0.99
N VAL A 36 -13.60 -0.86 0.32
CA VAL A 36 -13.37 -0.63 -1.11
C VAL A 36 -11.88 -0.38 -1.38
N PHE A 37 -11.25 0.42 -0.52
CA PHE A 37 -9.82 0.71 -0.61
C PHE A 37 -8.97 -0.55 -0.49
N LEU A 38 -9.21 -1.38 0.54
CA LEU A 38 -8.42 -2.59 0.80
C LEU A 38 -8.66 -3.68 -0.26
N GLU A 39 -9.89 -3.84 -0.73
CA GLU A 39 -10.23 -4.78 -1.82
C GLU A 39 -9.54 -4.40 -3.15
N SER A 40 -9.44 -3.09 -3.42
CA SER A 40 -8.90 -2.55 -4.68
C SER A 40 -7.51 -1.93 -4.53
N ILE A 41 -6.79 -2.17 -3.42
CA ILE A 41 -5.54 -1.46 -3.07
C ILE A 41 -4.46 -1.58 -4.16
N ARG A 42 -4.43 -2.71 -4.88
CA ARG A 42 -3.50 -2.92 -6.00
C ARG A 42 -3.78 -1.98 -7.16
N THR A 43 -5.05 -1.76 -7.48
CA THR A 43 -5.49 -0.82 -8.50
C THR A 43 -5.12 0.61 -8.12
N PHE A 44 -5.45 1.03 -6.89
CA PHE A 44 -5.05 2.34 -6.36
C PHE A 44 -3.54 2.55 -6.42
N ASN A 45 -2.74 1.57 -6.00
CA ASN A 45 -1.28 1.65 -6.04
C ASN A 45 -0.72 1.66 -7.48
N SER A 46 -1.34 0.90 -8.40
CA SER A 46 -0.93 0.88 -9.81
C SER A 46 -1.20 2.21 -10.53
N CYS A 47 -2.17 3.00 -10.08
CA CYS A 47 -2.43 4.34 -10.62
C CYS A 47 -1.22 5.29 -10.47
N PHE A 48 -0.40 5.07 -9.43
CA PHE A 48 0.81 5.86 -9.19
C PHE A 48 2.05 5.28 -9.91
N GLN A 49 1.92 4.16 -10.63
CA GLN A 49 2.95 3.66 -11.52
C GLN A 49 2.92 4.42 -12.84
N MET A 50 3.33 5.70 -12.81
CA MET A 50 3.57 6.49 -14.02
C MET A 50 4.87 5.98 -14.68
N THR A 51 4.78 4.92 -15.48
CA THR A 51 5.91 4.44 -16.28
C THR A 51 6.20 5.46 -17.38
N SER A 52 7.40 6.04 -17.37
CA SER A 52 7.93 6.93 -18.41
C SER A 52 7.75 6.36 -19.83
N PHE A 53 7.14 7.15 -20.72
CA PHE A 53 7.09 7.13 -22.20
C PHE A 53 7.22 5.82 -23.03
N GLY A 54 7.02 4.63 -22.45
CA GLY A 54 7.22 3.35 -23.16
C GLY A 54 6.19 2.26 -22.89
N ALA A 55 5.14 2.52 -22.11
CA ALA A 55 4.07 1.55 -21.86
C ALA A 55 2.90 1.76 -22.83
N THR A 56 2.61 0.77 -23.68
CA THR A 56 1.54 0.79 -24.69
C THR A 56 0.16 0.37 -24.19
N GLU A 57 -0.03 0.22 -22.88
CA GLU A 57 -1.36 0.06 -22.31
C GLU A 57 -1.50 0.97 -21.08
N THR A 58 -2.10 2.13 -21.34
CA THR A 58 -2.66 3.00 -20.32
C THR A 58 -3.93 2.35 -19.77
N VAL A 59 -3.82 1.64 -18.66
CA VAL A 59 -5.00 1.43 -17.80
C VAL A 59 -5.19 2.75 -17.06
N PHE A 60 -6.01 3.62 -17.62
CA PHE A 60 -6.53 4.76 -16.89
C PHE A 60 -7.40 4.21 -15.76
N CYS A 61 -7.08 4.60 -14.52
CA CYS A 61 -8.10 4.63 -13.48
C CYS A 61 -9.11 5.74 -13.82
#